data_AF-A0A2N2JNT5-F1
#
_entry.id   AF-A0A2N2JNT5-F1
#
_cell.length_a   1.000
_cell.length_b   1.000
_cell.length_c   1.000
_cell.angle_alpha   90.00
_cell.angle_beta   90.00
_cell.angle_gamma   90.00
#
_symmetry.space_group_name_H-M   'P 1'
#
loop_
_entity.id
_entity.type
_entity.pdbx_description
1 polymer ?
#
loop_
_entity_poly.entity_id
_entity_poly.type
_entity_poly.pdbx_seq_one_letter_code
_entity_poly.pdbx_strand_id
1 'polypeptide(L)'
;MKRRQFVQNLAVGAGLVMAKPLVARANSATGDSQGFDPVEAAAKDGPAPHDLPLADGPKLLPSGQVLAPGVEERRADAAAPAWLFAPLTLGGVVAEGWRLMAVSPVAYGGFYVELATATGGRARVTCCRVGRRGAVGVAHSDKLDLLLANAGYGCAATDESLGAAMTALAQLARANEDSRLDGLQLLDFETRTTRFGPGVIL
;
A
#
# COMPACT_ATOMS: atom_id res chain seq x y z
N MET A 1 19.55 -42.60 31.42
CA MET A 1 20.79 -42.16 32.10
C MET A 1 21.80 -41.66 31.05
N LYS A 2 22.62 -40.64 31.39
CA LYS A 2 23.50 -39.76 30.56
C LYS A 2 22.75 -38.53 30.01
N ARG A 3 22.74 -37.32 30.59
CA ARG A 3 23.76 -36.36 31.13
C ARG A 3 24.76 -35.83 30.08
N ARG A 4 24.56 -34.55 29.71
CA ARG A 4 25.50 -33.47 29.30
C ARG A 4 24.60 -32.31 28.83
N GLN A 5 24.24 -31.27 29.59
CA GLN A 5 25.03 -30.15 30.14
C GLN A 5 26.04 -29.55 29.15
N PHE A 6 25.68 -28.39 28.60
CA PHE A 6 26.62 -27.29 28.32
C PHE A 6 25.94 -25.96 28.66
N VAL A 7 26.74 -25.04 29.18
CA VAL A 7 26.39 -23.93 30.07
C VAL A 7 26.92 -22.63 29.45
N GLN A 8 26.06 -21.61 29.41
CA GLN A 8 26.26 -20.16 29.63
C GLN A 8 27.21 -19.29 28.77
N ASN A 9 26.76 -18.00 28.72
CA ASN A 9 27.51 -16.72 28.69
C ASN A 9 28.05 -16.25 27.31
N LEU A 10 28.06 -14.97 26.92
CA LEU A 10 28.12 -13.67 27.61
C LEU A 10 27.69 -12.56 26.58
N ALA A 11 26.88 -11.56 26.96
CA ALA A 11 27.23 -10.12 27.11
C ALA A 11 27.26 -9.15 25.89
N VAL A 12 26.51 -8.05 26.11
CA VAL A 12 26.86 -6.62 25.97
C VAL A 12 26.96 -6.00 24.57
N GLY A 13 26.19 -4.93 24.37
CA GLY A 13 26.33 -3.99 23.27
C GLY A 13 25.31 -2.85 23.31
N ALA A 14 25.35 -2.04 24.37
CA ALA A 14 24.62 -0.78 24.45
C ALA A 14 25.22 0.24 23.46
N GLY A 15 24.37 0.82 22.60
CA GLY A 15 24.74 1.88 21.65
C GLY A 15 23.65 2.94 21.61
N LEU A 16 23.58 3.76 22.64
CA LEU A 16 22.77 4.98 22.71
C LEU A 16 23.48 6.07 21.90
N VAL A 17 22.88 6.57 20.82
CA VAL A 17 23.29 7.83 20.18
C VAL A 17 22.21 8.86 20.45
N MET A 18 22.57 9.81 21.32
CA MET A 18 21.77 10.98 21.70
C MET A 18 22.19 12.20 20.86
N ALA A 19 21.17 13.02 20.57
CA ALA A 19 21.19 14.47 20.37
C ALA A 19 21.74 15.06 19.06
N LYS A 20 20.91 15.84 18.35
CA LYS A 20 20.61 17.25 18.71
C LYS A 20 19.40 17.79 17.93
N PRO A 21 18.63 18.73 18.52
CA PRO A 21 17.52 19.41 17.87
C PRO A 21 18.00 20.59 17.02
N LEU A 22 17.47 20.76 15.81
CA LEU A 22 17.68 21.96 15.02
C LEU A 22 16.47 22.90 15.15
N VAL A 23 16.64 23.85 16.06
CA VAL A 23 16.20 25.26 16.04
C VAL A 23 15.00 25.61 15.13
N ALA A 24 13.89 25.91 15.80
CA ALA A 24 12.84 26.77 15.30
C ALA A 24 13.38 28.19 15.07
N ARG A 25 13.06 28.78 13.91
CA ARG A 25 13.21 30.22 13.67
C ARG A 25 11.91 30.75 13.09
N ALA A 26 11.10 31.34 13.95
CA ALA A 26 10.12 32.33 13.54
C ALA A 26 10.86 33.64 13.23
N ASN A 27 10.47 34.32 12.15
CA ASN A 27 10.42 35.78 12.12
C ASN A 27 9.52 36.25 10.98
N SER A 28 8.57 37.08 11.38
CA SER A 28 7.64 37.90 10.63
C SER A 28 8.30 39.16 10.05
N ALA A 29 7.88 39.57 8.85
CA ALA A 29 7.90 40.94 8.29
C ALA A 29 7.12 40.86 6.95
N THR A 30 5.91 41.42 6.83
CA THR A 30 5.57 42.85 6.60
C THR A 30 6.17 43.42 5.31
N GLY A 31 5.30 43.55 4.29
CA GLY A 31 5.26 44.60 3.27
C GLY A 31 6.41 44.69 2.27
N ASP A 32 6.11 44.45 0.98
CA ASP A 32 6.04 45.58 0.05
C ASP A 32 5.36 45.21 -1.27
N SER A 33 4.55 46.15 -1.74
CA SER A 33 3.80 46.14 -2.99
C SER A 33 4.68 46.61 -4.14
N GLN A 34 4.74 45.86 -5.24
CA GLN A 34 5.05 46.43 -6.56
C GLN A 34 4.19 45.81 -7.65
N GLY A 35 3.71 46.69 -8.52
CA GLY A 35 2.62 46.48 -9.45
C GLY A 35 2.97 45.59 -10.63
N PHE A 36 1.92 44.96 -11.15
CA PHE A 36 1.88 44.47 -12.51
C PHE A 36 0.65 45.10 -13.18
N ASP A 37 0.93 45.93 -14.18
CA ASP A 37 -0.06 46.50 -15.08
C ASP A 37 -0.72 45.38 -15.91
N PRO A 38 -2.07 45.37 -16.05
CA PRO A 38 -2.74 44.44 -16.94
C PRO A 38 -2.69 44.96 -18.39
N VAL A 39 -2.11 44.14 -19.28
CA VAL A 39 -2.23 44.32 -20.73
C VAL A 39 -3.65 43.98 -21.19
N GLU A 40 -4.34 45.04 -21.59
CA GLU A 40 -5.56 45.08 -22.38
C GLU A 40 -5.32 44.47 -23.77
N ALA A 41 -6.11 43.46 -24.15
CA ALA A 41 -6.18 43.01 -25.54
C ALA A 41 -7.57 42.48 -25.88
N ALA A 42 -8.34 43.37 -26.52
CA ALA A 42 -9.20 43.12 -27.67
C ALA A 42 -10.33 42.08 -27.53
N ALA A 43 -11.52 42.60 -27.22
CA ALA A 43 -12.81 42.00 -27.59
C ALA A 43 -13.13 42.27 -29.06
N LYS A 44 -13.49 41.22 -29.83
CA LYS A 44 -14.38 41.30 -30.99
C LYS A 44 -15.20 40.00 -31.16
N ASP A 45 -16.51 40.19 -31.11
CA ASP A 45 -17.59 39.52 -31.85
C ASP A 45 -17.69 37.99 -31.93
N GLY A 46 -18.68 37.45 -31.21
CA GLY A 46 -19.38 36.20 -31.52
C GLY A 46 -20.78 36.19 -30.87
N PRO A 47 -21.86 35.81 -31.58
CA PRO A 47 -23.24 35.99 -31.12
C PRO A 47 -23.70 34.93 -30.08
N ALA A 48 -24.69 35.32 -29.28
CA ALA A 48 -25.37 34.53 -28.24
C ALA A 48 -26.37 33.49 -28.80
N PRO A 49 -27.21 32.85 -27.97
CA PRO A 49 -26.95 31.66 -27.15
C PRO A 49 -27.74 30.44 -27.68
N HIS A 50 -27.16 29.24 -27.63
CA HIS A 50 -27.95 28.02 -27.80
C HIS A 50 -28.41 27.51 -26.43
N ASP A 51 -29.73 27.53 -26.24
CA ASP A 51 -30.47 26.82 -25.20
C ASP A 51 -30.00 25.36 -25.12
N LEU A 52 -29.41 25.00 -23.97
CA LEU A 52 -29.32 23.62 -23.52
C LEU A 52 -30.18 23.49 -22.26
N PRO A 53 -31.10 22.51 -22.20
CA PRO A 53 -32.00 22.35 -21.07
C PRO A 53 -31.21 22.04 -19.79
N LEU A 54 -31.59 22.71 -18.69
CA LEU A 54 -31.24 22.31 -17.33
C LEU A 54 -31.72 20.87 -17.12
N ALA A 55 -30.82 19.91 -17.32
CA ALA A 55 -30.99 18.57 -16.80
C ALA A 55 -30.69 18.59 -15.30
N ASP A 56 -31.56 17.92 -14.57
CA ASP A 56 -31.60 17.77 -13.12
C ASP A 56 -30.23 17.70 -12.44
N GLY A 57 -30.10 18.45 -11.34
CA GLY A 57 -28.92 18.40 -10.47
C GLY A 57 -28.58 16.98 -10.03
N PRO A 58 -27.32 16.73 -9.60
CA PRO A 58 -26.88 15.41 -9.22
C PRO A 58 -27.75 14.85 -8.09
N LYS A 59 -28.53 13.83 -8.44
CA LYS A 59 -29.30 13.01 -7.51
C LYS A 59 -28.31 12.35 -6.57
N LEU A 60 -28.32 12.80 -5.31
CA LEU A 60 -27.61 12.16 -4.20
C LEU A 60 -27.99 10.68 -4.17
N LEU A 61 -27.04 9.80 -4.48
CA LEU A 61 -27.23 8.36 -4.31
C LEU A 61 -27.17 8.04 -2.80
N PRO A 62 -28.12 7.25 -2.27
CA PRO A 62 -28.15 6.91 -0.86
C PRO A 62 -26.96 6.03 -0.48
N SER A 63 -26.28 6.44 0.60
CA SER A 63 -25.32 5.66 1.38
C SER A 63 -25.87 4.28 1.70
N GLY A 64 -25.17 3.21 1.31
CA GLY A 64 -25.58 1.85 1.67
C GLY A 64 -25.08 0.69 0.83
N GLN A 65 -24.00 0.80 0.06
CA GLN A 65 -23.40 -0.39 -0.56
C GLN A 65 -22.51 -1.14 0.43
N VAL A 66 -23.14 -2.09 1.12
CA VAL A 66 -22.49 -3.26 1.70
C VAL A 66 -21.77 -3.98 0.55
N LEU A 67 -20.47 -4.20 0.72
CA LEU A 67 -19.64 -5.01 -0.18
C LEU A 67 -20.27 -6.41 -0.28
N ALA A 68 -20.84 -6.77 -1.44
CA ALA A 68 -21.41 -8.09 -1.65
C ALA A 68 -20.33 -9.18 -1.55
N PRO A 69 -20.58 -10.33 -0.89
CA PRO A 69 -19.69 -11.47 -0.96
C PRO A 69 -19.99 -12.21 -2.27
N GLY A 70 -19.09 -12.08 -3.24
CA GLY A 70 -19.30 -12.66 -4.55
C GLY A 70 -18.12 -12.50 -5.49
N VAL A 71 -16.96 -13.06 -5.11
CA VAL A 71 -15.92 -13.42 -6.09
C VAL A 71 -15.75 -14.92 -5.97
N GLU A 72 -16.27 -15.65 -6.95
CA GLU A 72 -16.17 -17.10 -7.02
C GLU A 72 -14.72 -17.55 -6.88
N GLU A 73 -14.48 -18.38 -5.87
CA GLU A 73 -13.26 -19.14 -5.63
C GLU A 73 -13.01 -20.10 -6.80
N ARG A 74 -12.31 -19.65 -7.85
CA ARG A 74 -11.78 -20.56 -8.86
C ARG A 74 -10.33 -20.91 -8.52
N ARG A 75 -10.16 -22.10 -7.94
CA ARG A 75 -8.89 -22.72 -7.50
C ARG A 75 -7.72 -22.49 -8.45
N ALA A 76 -6.61 -22.03 -7.87
CA ALA A 76 -5.30 -22.61 -8.13
C ALA A 76 -4.82 -23.26 -6.82
N ASP A 77 -4.53 -24.57 -6.84
CA ASP A 77 -4.08 -25.42 -5.72
C ASP A 77 -2.70 -25.04 -5.13
N ALA A 78 -2.27 -23.78 -5.27
CA ALA A 78 -1.03 -23.28 -4.69
C ALA A 78 -1.26 -22.87 -3.23
N ALA A 79 -0.50 -23.46 -2.30
CA ALA A 79 -0.53 -23.04 -0.90
C ALA A 79 -0.22 -21.54 -0.77
N ALA A 80 -0.99 -20.82 0.05
CA ALA A 80 -0.73 -19.42 0.36
C ALA A 80 0.70 -19.25 0.90
N PRO A 81 1.48 -18.26 0.45
CA PRO A 81 2.87 -18.10 0.85
C PRO A 81 3.01 -17.41 2.22
N ALA A 82 2.21 -17.85 3.20
CA ALA A 82 2.17 -17.29 4.55
C ALA A 82 3.52 -17.39 5.29
N TRP A 83 4.38 -18.33 4.88
CA TRP A 83 5.74 -18.49 5.43
C TRP A 83 6.62 -17.24 5.23
N LEU A 84 6.32 -16.40 4.25
CA LEU A 84 7.04 -15.14 4.02
C LEU A 84 6.89 -14.17 5.19
N PHE A 85 5.82 -14.28 5.97
CA PHE A 85 5.53 -13.37 7.06
C PHE A 85 5.88 -13.94 8.42
N ALA A 86 6.48 -15.13 8.50
CA ALA A 86 6.90 -15.71 9.78
C ALA A 86 7.84 -14.75 10.55
N PRO A 87 7.72 -14.65 11.89
CA PRO A 87 6.88 -15.43 12.79
C PRO A 87 5.44 -14.91 12.93
N LEU A 88 5.02 -13.93 12.13
CA LEU A 88 3.68 -13.38 12.19
C LEU A 88 2.63 -14.44 11.84
N THR A 89 1.59 -14.51 12.65
CA THR A 89 0.43 -15.39 12.45
C THR A 89 -0.80 -14.55 12.11
N LEU A 90 -1.84 -15.18 11.56
CA LEU A 90 -3.12 -14.51 11.33
C LEU A 90 -3.69 -13.98 12.66
N GLY A 91 -4.20 -12.76 12.64
CA GLY A 91 -4.61 -11.97 13.80
C GLY A 91 -3.46 -11.24 14.51
N GLY A 92 -2.21 -11.56 14.19
CA GLY A 92 -1.01 -10.95 14.75
C GLY A 92 -0.83 -9.49 14.30
N VAL A 93 -0.24 -8.68 15.18
CA VAL A 93 0.02 -7.25 14.91
C VAL A 93 1.28 -7.11 14.05
N VAL A 94 1.15 -6.37 12.95
CA VAL A 94 2.23 -6.02 12.02
C VAL A 94 2.96 -4.78 12.54
N ALA A 95 2.29 -3.63 12.54
CA ALA A 95 2.78 -2.34 13.02
C ALA A 95 1.58 -1.39 13.20
N GLU A 96 1.70 -0.40 14.09
CA GLU A 96 0.70 0.68 14.27
C GLU A 96 -0.75 0.19 14.41
N GLY A 97 -0.96 -0.96 15.07
CA GLY A 97 -2.29 -1.54 15.30
C GLY A 97 -2.90 -2.29 14.11
N TRP A 98 -2.24 -2.31 12.95
CA TRP A 98 -2.62 -3.16 11.82
C TRP A 98 -2.32 -4.63 12.11
N ARG A 99 -3.24 -5.51 11.74
CA ARG A 99 -3.16 -6.95 11.95
C ARG A 99 -3.24 -7.69 10.62
N LEU A 100 -2.45 -8.75 10.51
CA LEU A 100 -2.52 -9.67 9.37
C LEU A 100 -3.77 -10.53 9.47
N MET A 101 -4.73 -10.38 8.56
CA MET A 101 -6.00 -11.10 8.61
C MET A 101 -6.01 -12.33 7.70
N ALA A 102 -5.43 -12.20 6.52
CA ALA A 102 -5.37 -13.29 5.55
C ALA A 102 -4.15 -13.14 4.63
N VAL A 103 -3.70 -14.28 4.10
CA VAL A 103 -2.76 -14.37 2.98
C VAL A 103 -3.40 -15.27 1.94
N SER A 104 -3.59 -14.77 0.73
CA SER A 104 -4.24 -15.54 -0.31
C SER A 104 -3.29 -16.58 -0.93
N PRO A 105 -3.84 -17.65 -1.52
CA PRO A 105 -3.16 -18.40 -2.57
C PRO A 105 -2.64 -17.49 -3.68
N VAL A 106 -1.63 -17.97 -4.41
CA VAL A 106 -1.16 -17.29 -5.62
C VAL A 106 -2.16 -17.50 -6.74
N ALA A 107 -2.63 -16.41 -7.33
CA ALA A 107 -3.50 -16.41 -8.50
C ALA A 107 -3.19 -15.21 -9.40
N TYR A 108 -3.32 -15.41 -10.71
CA TYR A 108 -3.00 -14.39 -11.73
C TYR A 108 -1.60 -13.77 -11.56
N GLY A 109 -0.61 -14.58 -11.15
CA GLY A 109 0.78 -14.14 -10.98
C GLY A 109 1.06 -13.25 -9.76
N GLY A 110 0.14 -13.16 -8.81
CA GLY A 110 0.33 -12.46 -7.54
C GLY A 110 -0.46 -13.12 -6.41
N PHE A 111 -0.32 -12.60 -5.21
CA PHE A 111 -1.17 -12.94 -4.06
C PHE A 111 -1.50 -11.66 -3.30
N TYR A 112 -2.46 -11.71 -2.38
CA TYR A 112 -2.80 -10.57 -1.55
C TYR A 112 -2.66 -10.87 -0.07
N VAL A 113 -2.45 -9.80 0.68
CA VAL A 113 -2.48 -9.78 2.13
C VAL A 113 -3.61 -8.86 2.55
N GLU A 114 -4.46 -9.35 3.45
CA GLU A 114 -5.50 -8.52 4.06
C GLU A 114 -5.03 -8.02 5.41
N LEU A 115 -5.15 -6.72 5.62
CA LEU A 115 -4.84 -6.06 6.87
C LEU A 115 -6.08 -5.41 7.46
N ALA A 116 -6.19 -5.44 8.78
CA ALA A 116 -7.25 -4.72 9.48
C ALA A 116 -6.76 -4.08 10.79
N THR A 117 -7.37 -2.96 11.16
CA THR A 117 -7.21 -2.34 12.49
C THR A 117 -8.42 -2.66 13.37
N ALA A 118 -8.25 -2.53 14.70
CA ALA A 118 -9.37 -2.66 15.63
C ALA A 118 -10.42 -1.54 15.47
N THR A 119 -10.03 -0.39 14.90
CA THR A 119 -10.90 0.77 14.64
C THR A 119 -11.71 0.63 13.35
N GLY A 120 -11.57 -0.48 12.62
CA GLY A 120 -12.34 -0.77 11.41
C GLY A 120 -11.63 -0.43 10.09
N GLY A 121 -10.38 0.06 10.14
CA GLY A 121 -9.54 0.21 8.95
C GLY A 121 -9.30 -1.15 8.30
N ARG A 122 -9.44 -1.23 6.98
CA ARG A 122 -9.11 -2.43 6.19
C ARG A 122 -8.32 -2.05 4.96
N ALA A 123 -7.36 -2.88 4.61
CA ALA A 123 -6.56 -2.70 3.41
C ALA A 123 -6.26 -4.06 2.78
N ARG A 124 -6.25 -4.09 1.44
CA ARG A 124 -5.75 -5.21 0.68
C ARG A 124 -4.46 -4.80 -0.02
N VAL A 125 -3.41 -5.55 0.25
CA VAL A 125 -2.07 -5.33 -0.29
C VAL A 125 -1.79 -6.42 -1.31
N THR A 126 -1.59 -6.03 -2.55
CA THR A 126 -1.15 -6.93 -3.62
C THR A 126 0.35 -7.15 -3.49
N CYS A 127 0.77 -8.41 -3.49
CA CYS A 127 2.16 -8.83 -3.55
C CYS A 127 2.44 -9.46 -4.92
N CYS A 128 3.40 -8.89 -5.65
CA CYS A 128 3.86 -9.40 -6.94
C CYS A 128 5.39 -9.47 -6.97
N ARG A 129 5.98 -10.01 -8.04
CA ARG A 129 7.43 -9.99 -8.19
C ARG A 129 7.92 -8.57 -8.43
N VAL A 130 9.10 -8.22 -7.90
CA VAL A 130 9.80 -7.01 -8.31
C VAL A 130 10.11 -7.10 -9.82
N GLY A 131 9.76 -6.04 -10.55
CA GLY A 131 10.01 -5.96 -11.99
C GLY A 131 11.45 -5.64 -12.33
N ARG A 132 11.84 -5.87 -13.59
CA ARG A 132 13.20 -5.56 -14.08
C ARG A 132 13.57 -4.07 -14.01
N ARG A 133 12.57 -3.18 -13.98
CA ARG A 133 12.74 -1.73 -13.84
C ARG A 133 12.84 -1.26 -12.38
N GLY A 134 12.74 -2.18 -11.42
CA GLY A 134 12.73 -1.89 -9.99
C GLY A 134 11.34 -2.06 -9.36
N ALA A 135 11.27 -1.79 -8.06
CA ALA A 135 10.03 -1.80 -7.28
C ALA A 135 9.20 -0.54 -7.55
N VAL A 136 7.87 -0.71 -7.62
CA VAL A 136 6.89 0.35 -7.90
C VAL A 136 5.81 0.45 -6.81
N GLY A 137 5.74 -0.51 -5.90
CA GLY A 137 4.83 -0.53 -4.77
C GLY A 137 5.22 0.44 -3.66
N VAL A 138 4.35 0.53 -2.65
CA VAL A 138 4.56 1.38 -1.46
C VAL A 138 5.73 0.85 -0.62
N ALA A 139 5.94 -0.46 -0.63
CA ALA A 139 7.06 -1.14 0.01
C ALA A 139 7.52 -2.32 -0.85
N HIS A 140 8.76 -2.80 -0.66
CA HIS A 140 9.31 -3.94 -1.38
C HIS A 140 10.33 -4.71 -0.56
N SER A 141 10.44 -6.01 -0.82
CA SER A 141 11.53 -6.88 -0.39
C SER A 141 12.53 -7.07 -1.55
N ASP A 142 13.40 -8.08 -1.49
CA ASP A 142 14.36 -8.30 -2.57
C ASP A 142 13.70 -8.92 -3.80
N LYS A 143 12.68 -9.76 -3.61
CA LYS A 143 11.95 -10.42 -4.70
C LYS A 143 10.50 -9.96 -4.86
N LEU A 144 9.90 -9.32 -3.87
CA LEU A 144 8.49 -8.92 -3.90
C LEU A 144 8.28 -7.42 -3.84
N ASP A 145 7.22 -6.99 -4.51
CA ASP A 145 6.72 -5.63 -4.51
C ASP A 145 5.32 -5.61 -3.89
N LEU A 146 5.07 -4.69 -2.96
CA LEU A 146 3.84 -4.58 -2.19
C LEU A 146 3.08 -3.33 -2.64
N LEU A 147 2.02 -3.56 -3.41
CA LEU A 147 1.17 -2.51 -3.97
C LEU A 147 -0.11 -2.37 -3.15
N LEU A 148 -0.45 -1.13 -2.82
CA LEU A 148 -1.69 -0.83 -2.15
C LEU A 148 -2.84 -0.79 -3.16
N ALA A 149 -3.86 -1.61 -2.95
CA ALA A 149 -5.11 -1.58 -3.70
C ALA A 149 -6.25 -1.13 -2.76
N ASN A 150 -6.28 0.18 -2.43
CA ASN A 150 -7.30 0.74 -1.54
C ASN A 150 -8.60 1.17 -2.25
N ALA A 151 -8.69 0.97 -3.58
CA ALA A 151 -9.80 1.45 -4.42
C ALA A 151 -10.14 2.94 -4.19
N GLY A 152 -9.19 3.74 -3.68
CA GLY A 152 -9.43 5.13 -3.33
C GLY A 152 -9.49 6.06 -4.53
N TYR A 153 -9.25 5.54 -5.74
CA TYR A 153 -9.23 6.28 -7.03
C TYR A 153 -8.45 7.61 -6.99
N GLY A 154 -7.45 7.73 -6.10
CA GLY A 154 -6.69 8.97 -5.88
C GLY A 154 -7.41 10.07 -5.07
N CYS A 155 -8.65 9.85 -4.63
CA CYS A 155 -9.43 10.81 -3.86
C CYS A 155 -9.27 10.63 -2.34
N ALA A 156 -8.74 9.48 -1.90
CA ALA A 156 -8.51 9.17 -0.49
C ALA A 156 -7.01 9.18 -0.18
N ALA A 157 -6.62 9.93 0.85
CA ALA A 157 -5.26 9.86 1.38
C ALA A 157 -5.00 8.44 1.90
N THR A 158 -3.80 7.94 1.64
CA THR A 158 -3.35 6.68 2.24
C THR A 158 -2.90 6.97 3.66
N ASP A 159 -3.45 6.24 4.62
CA ASP A 159 -3.07 6.31 6.03
C ASP A 159 -1.57 5.99 6.19
N GLU A 160 -0.80 6.89 6.78
CA GLU A 160 0.64 6.69 7.00
C GLU A 160 0.93 5.46 7.85
N SER A 161 0.03 5.09 8.77
CA SER A 161 0.16 3.87 9.58
C SER A 161 0.09 2.60 8.73
N LEU A 162 -0.66 2.64 7.62
CA LEU A 162 -0.71 1.54 6.66
C LEU A 162 0.62 1.42 5.91
N GLY A 163 1.24 2.54 5.53
CA GLY A 163 2.57 2.56 4.94
C GLY A 163 3.64 1.93 5.85
N ALA A 164 3.58 2.23 7.16
CA ALA A 164 4.44 1.60 8.16
C ALA A 164 4.21 0.08 8.25
N ALA A 165 2.94 -0.37 8.25
CA ALA A 165 2.60 -1.78 8.25
C ALA A 165 3.10 -2.51 6.99
N MET A 166 2.95 -1.90 5.80
CA MET A 166 3.46 -2.45 4.54
C MET A 166 4.99 -2.57 4.55
N THR A 167 5.69 -1.59 5.12
CA THR A 167 7.15 -1.63 5.28
C THR A 167 7.57 -2.78 6.20
N ALA A 168 6.88 -2.97 7.32
CA ALA A 168 7.16 -4.08 8.23
C ALA A 168 6.90 -5.45 7.58
N LEU A 169 5.83 -5.60 6.79
CA LEU A 169 5.59 -6.82 6.00
C LEU A 169 6.70 -7.08 4.99
N ALA A 170 7.16 -6.05 4.27
CA ALA A 170 8.23 -6.17 3.30
C ALA A 170 9.55 -6.61 3.96
N GLN A 171 9.85 -6.12 5.16
CA GLN A 171 11.01 -6.55 5.93
C GLN A 171 10.91 -8.03 6.36
N LEU A 172 9.73 -8.48 6.81
CA LEU A 172 9.51 -9.89 7.12
C LEU A 172 9.64 -10.77 5.87
N ALA A 173 9.05 -10.35 4.75
CA ALA A 173 9.17 -11.05 3.48
C ALA A 173 10.64 -11.18 3.06
N ARG A 174 11.40 -10.08 3.07
CA ARG A 174 12.84 -10.07 2.79
C ARG A 174 13.62 -11.05 3.67
N ALA A 175 13.31 -11.09 4.97
CA ALA A 175 14.02 -11.98 5.90
C ALA A 175 13.72 -13.47 5.66
N ASN A 176 12.57 -13.80 5.08
CA ASN A 176 12.13 -15.18 4.89
C ASN A 176 12.31 -15.67 3.45
N GLU A 177 12.47 -14.79 2.46
CA GLU A 177 12.58 -15.12 1.05
C GLU A 177 13.59 -16.24 0.75
N ASP A 178 13.10 -17.29 0.09
CA ASP A 178 13.91 -18.45 -0.30
C ASP A 178 13.54 -18.96 -1.71
N SER A 179 14.08 -20.11 -2.09
CA SER A 179 13.86 -20.73 -3.40
C SER A 179 12.42 -21.21 -3.63
N ARG A 180 11.60 -21.37 -2.58
CA ARG A 180 10.17 -21.71 -2.74
C ARG A 180 9.43 -20.61 -3.48
N LEU A 181 9.86 -19.36 -3.31
CA LEU A 181 9.25 -18.21 -4.01
C LEU A 181 9.41 -18.33 -5.53
N ASP A 182 10.53 -18.88 -6.00
CA ASP A 182 10.81 -19.01 -7.43
C ASP A 182 9.87 -20.02 -8.11
N GLY A 183 9.30 -20.96 -7.32
CA GLY A 183 8.28 -21.90 -7.76
C GLY A 183 6.86 -21.31 -7.86
N LEU A 184 6.60 -20.13 -7.31
CA LEU A 184 5.25 -19.56 -7.20
C LEU A 184 4.72 -18.87 -8.48
N GLN A 185 5.42 -18.96 -9.62
CA GLN A 185 5.01 -18.34 -10.90
C GLN A 185 4.57 -16.86 -10.78
N LEU A 186 5.20 -16.11 -9.86
CA LEU A 186 4.89 -14.70 -9.66
C LEU A 186 5.35 -13.86 -10.87
N LEU A 187 4.47 -12.96 -11.28
CA LEU A 187 4.67 -11.98 -12.33
C LEU A 187 4.95 -10.61 -11.68
N ASP A 188 5.64 -9.74 -12.40
CA ASP A 188 5.70 -8.33 -12.02
C ASP A 188 4.38 -7.60 -12.32
N PHE A 189 4.21 -6.43 -11.73
CA PHE A 189 2.97 -5.66 -11.82
C PHE A 189 2.60 -5.29 -13.26
N GLU A 190 3.59 -4.90 -14.07
CA GLU A 190 3.40 -4.52 -15.48
C GLU A 190 2.88 -5.71 -16.28
N THR A 191 3.57 -6.84 -16.20
CA THR A 191 3.19 -8.08 -16.89
C THR A 191 1.81 -8.57 -16.44
N ARG A 192 1.52 -8.50 -15.14
CA ARG A 192 0.23 -8.88 -14.57
C ARG A 192 -0.90 -7.98 -15.10
N THR A 193 -0.69 -6.68 -15.12
CA THR A 193 -1.66 -5.69 -15.62
C THR A 193 -1.90 -5.85 -17.12
N THR A 194 -0.87 -6.09 -17.91
CA THR A 194 -1.01 -6.35 -19.35
C THR A 194 -1.78 -7.64 -19.63
N ARG A 195 -1.53 -8.70 -18.85
CA ARG A 195 -2.12 -10.02 -19.10
C ARG A 195 -3.57 -10.16 -18.62
N PHE A 196 -3.90 -9.53 -17.49
CA PHE A 196 -5.19 -9.73 -16.83
C PHE A 196 -6.02 -8.45 -16.66
N GLY A 197 -5.44 -7.28 -16.95
CA GLY A 197 -6.07 -5.97 -16.81
C GLY A 197 -5.79 -5.29 -15.45
N PRO A 198 -6.05 -3.97 -15.35
CA PRO A 198 -5.75 -3.18 -14.16
C PRO A 198 -6.70 -3.45 -12.98
N GLY A 199 -7.87 -4.03 -13.26
CA GLY A 199 -8.92 -4.31 -12.27
C GLY A 199 -8.79 -5.65 -11.55
N VAL A 200 -7.73 -6.43 -11.79
CA VAL A 200 -7.52 -7.70 -11.09
C VAL A 200 -6.96 -7.44 -9.70
N ILE A 201 -7.86 -6.94 -8.85
CA ILE A 201 -7.75 -6.93 -7.41
C ILE A 201 -8.47 -8.21 -6.97
N LEU A 202 -7.71 -9.31 -6.84
CA LEU A 202 -8.20 -10.54 -6.24
C LEU A 202 -8.66 -10.27 -4.81
#